data_AF-A0A6I5CHY2-F1
#
_entry.id   AF-A0A6I5CHY2-F1
#
_cell.length_a   1.000
_cell.length_b   1.000
_cell.length_c   1.000
_cell.angle_alpha   90.00
_cell.angle_beta   90.00
_cell.angle_gamma   90.00
#
_symmetry.space_group_name_H-M   'P 1'
#
loop_
_entity.id
_entity.type
_entity.pdbx_description
1 polymer ?
#
loop_
_entity_poly.entity_id
_entity_poly.type
_entity_poly.pdbx_seq_one_letter_code
_entity_poly.pdbx_strand_id
1 'polypeptide(L)' 'LGRQTYQGPWEVVVVDNGSVDGTPEVARAARAVLPALRIVDARDRAGESYARNRGIAEARGDLVAFCDADDVAAEGWLA' A
#
# COMPACT_ATOMS: atom_id res chain seq x y z
N LEU A 1 8.15 3.20 2.86
CA LEU A 1 8.02 1.90 3.58
C LEU A 1 9.21 0.94 3.44
N GLY A 2 10.06 0.99 2.39
CA GLY A 2 11.19 0.04 2.26
C GLY A 2 12.32 0.13 3.31
N ARG A 3 12.24 1.05 4.29
CA ARG A 3 13.22 1.23 5.37
C ARG A 3 12.71 0.79 6.75
N GLN A 4 11.59 0.06 6.81
CA GLN A 4 11.03 -0.37 8.09
C GLN A 4 11.92 -1.43 8.76
N THR A 5 12.04 -1.37 10.08
CA THR A 5 12.91 -2.25 10.88
C THR A 5 12.14 -3.39 11.57
N TYR A 6 10.82 -3.43 11.46
CA TYR A 6 10.00 -4.53 11.97
C TYR A 6 10.42 -5.86 11.34
N GLN A 7 10.69 -6.86 12.19
CA GLN A 7 11.29 -8.15 11.78
C GLN A 7 10.24 -9.23 11.47
N GLY A 8 8.97 -9.00 11.83
CA GLY A 8 7.89 -9.94 11.52
C GLY A 8 7.47 -9.88 10.04
N PRO A 9 6.65 -10.83 9.56
CA PRO A 9 6.11 -10.77 8.21
C PRO A 9 5.12 -9.60 8.09
N TRP A 10 5.21 -8.86 6.98
CA TRP A 10 4.26 -7.81 6.62
C TRP A 10 4.18 -7.67 5.11
N GLU A 11 3.11 -7.03 4.63
CA GLU A 11 2.88 -6.74 3.21
C GLU A 11 2.56 -5.26 3.00
N VAL A 12 2.62 -4.82 1.74
CA VAL A 12 2.13 -3.50 1.33
C VAL A 12 1.04 -3.70 0.31
N VAL A 13 -0.14 -3.15 0.58
CA VAL A 13 -1.25 -3.14 -0.38
C VAL A 13 -1.43 -1.71 -0.88
N VAL A 14 -0.98 -1.44 -2.11
CA VAL A 14 -1.27 -0.19 -2.81
C VAL A 14 -2.61 -0.33 -3.50
N VAL A 15 -3.57 0.54 -3.17
CA VAL A 15 -4.88 0.54 -3.82
C VAL A 15 -4.94 1.67 -4.84
N ASP A 16 -4.99 1.32 -6.12
CA ASP A 16 -5.13 2.28 -7.21
C ASP A 16 -6.62 2.58 -7.41
N ASN A 17 -7.04 3.81 -7.06
CA ASN A 17 -8.44 4.26 -7.19
C ASN A 17 -8.70 5.01 -8.50
N GLY A 18 -8.03 4.58 -9.58
CA GLY A 18 -8.24 5.10 -10.93
C GLY A 18 -7.24 6.19 -11.32
N SER A 19 -5.96 6.03 -10.95
CA SER A 19 -4.87 6.86 -11.45
C SER A 19 -4.81 6.82 -12.97
N VAL A 20 -4.62 7.99 -13.58
CA VAL A 20 -4.50 8.17 -15.04
C VAL A 20 -3.13 8.72 -15.46
N ASP A 21 -2.21 8.79 -14.52
CA ASP A 21 -0.83 9.21 -14.70
C ASP A 21 0.12 8.00 -14.52
N GLY A 22 1.42 8.26 -14.31
CA GLY A 22 2.43 7.22 -14.13
C GLY A 22 2.43 6.53 -12.75
N THR A 23 1.44 6.82 -11.88
CA THR A 23 1.39 6.28 -10.50
C THR A 23 1.40 4.73 -10.47
N PRO A 24 0.64 4.01 -11.31
CA PRO A 24 0.66 2.55 -11.31
C PRO A 24 2.05 1.97 -11.65
N GLU A 25 2.79 2.62 -12.55
CA GLU A 25 4.15 2.22 -12.94
C GLU A 25 5.14 2.41 -11.78
N VAL A 26 5.05 3.52 -11.06
CA VAL A 26 5.85 3.76 -9.85
C VAL A 26 5.58 2.70 -8.78
N ALA A 27 4.30 2.39 -8.52
CA ALA A 27 3.93 1.34 -7.57
C ALA A 27 4.46 -0.04 -7.99
N ARG A 28 4.46 -0.37 -9.28
CA ARG A 28 5.04 -1.62 -9.79
C ARG A 28 6.54 -1.67 -9.60
N ALA A 29 7.26 -0.57 -9.88
CA ALA A 29 8.71 -0.48 -9.69
C ALA A 29 9.12 -0.63 -8.22
N ALA A 30 8.30 -0.15 -7.28
CA ALA A 30 8.55 -0.26 -5.85
C ALA A 30 8.67 -1.71 -5.33
N ARG A 31 8.19 -2.71 -6.09
CA ARG A 31 8.38 -4.13 -5.77
C ARG A 31 9.85 -4.55 -5.65
N ALA A 32 10.76 -3.81 -6.28
CA ALA A 32 12.21 -4.04 -6.15
C ALA A 32 12.72 -3.89 -4.71
N VAL A 33 12.08 -3.02 -3.91
CA VAL A 33 12.43 -2.77 -2.50
C VAL A 33 11.36 -3.25 -1.52
N LEU A 34 10.16 -3.56 -2.00
CA LEU A 34 9.04 -4.10 -1.23
C LEU A 34 8.51 -5.36 -1.93
N PRO A 35 9.20 -6.51 -1.79
CA PRO A 35 8.88 -7.72 -2.58
C PRO A 35 7.48 -8.29 -2.31
N ALA A 36 6.91 -8.02 -1.12
CA ALA A 36 5.54 -8.39 -0.78
C ALA A 36 4.47 -7.35 -1.21
N LEU A 37 4.84 -6.32 -1.98
CA LEU A 37 3.90 -5.30 -2.44
C LEU A 37 2.92 -5.85 -3.47
N ARG A 38 1.62 -5.69 -3.19
CA ARG A 38 0.52 -5.94 -4.12
C ARG A 38 -0.13 -4.63 -4.53
N ILE A 39 -0.65 -4.61 -5.75
CA ILE A 39 -1.46 -3.50 -6.26
C ILE A 39 -2.87 -4.04 -6.44
N VAL A 40 -3.85 -3.34 -5.89
CA VAL A 40 -5.28 -3.66 -5.98
C VAL A 40 -5.94 -2.57 -6.81
N ASP A 41 -6.67 -3.00 -7.85
CA ASP A 41 -7.48 -2.09 -8.67
C ASP A 41 -8.81 -1.80 -7.95
N ALA A 42 -9.12 -0.52 -7.76
CA ALA A 42 -10.34 -0.03 -7.15
C ALA A 42 -11.01 1.06 -8.01
N ARG A 43 -10.80 1.07 -9.33
CA ARG A 43 -11.36 2.09 -10.23
C ARG A 43 -12.89 2.02 -10.42
N ASP A 44 -13.53 0.99 -9.91
CA ASP A 44 -14.97 0.78 -10.05
C ASP A 44 -15.82 1.77 -9.23
N ARG A 45 -15.23 2.41 -8.21
CA ARG A 45 -15.86 3.50 -7.47
C ARG A 45 -14.83 4.49 -6.94
N ALA A 46 -15.00 5.77 -7.25
CA ALA A 46 -14.14 6.82 -6.70
C ALA A 46 -14.36 7.03 -5.19
N GLY A 47 -13.30 7.34 -4.48
CA GLY A 47 -13.31 7.78 -3.09
C GLY A 47 -12.31 7.05 -2.21
N GLU A 48 -11.60 7.82 -1.40
CA GLU A 48 -10.56 7.34 -0.50
C GLU A 48 -11.08 6.28 0.51
N SER A 49 -12.26 6.49 1.09
CA SER A 49 -12.87 5.50 1.99
C SER A 49 -13.18 4.18 1.28
N TYR A 50 -13.59 4.25 0.01
CA TYR A 50 -13.81 3.04 -0.78
C TYR A 50 -12.49 2.32 -1.05
N ALA A 51 -11.45 3.04 -1.48
CA ALA A 51 -10.13 2.50 -1.71
C ALA A 51 -9.54 1.84 -0.44
N ARG A 52 -9.61 2.51 0.72
CA ARG A 52 -9.17 1.94 2.00
C ARG A 52 -9.92 0.66 2.34
N ASN A 53 -11.25 0.64 2.18
CA ASN A 53 -12.05 -0.56 2.44
C ASN A 53 -11.72 -1.72 1.47
N ARG A 54 -11.43 -1.43 0.20
CA ARG A 54 -10.93 -2.45 -0.74
C ARG A 54 -9.56 -2.99 -0.32
N GLY A 55 -8.67 -2.12 0.15
CA GLY A 55 -7.38 -2.51 0.71
C GLY A 55 -7.51 -3.42 1.93
N ILE A 56 -8.39 -3.09 2.88
CA ILE A 56 -8.67 -3.92 4.07
C ILE A 56 -9.18 -5.31 3.68
N ALA A 57 -10.14 -5.38 2.74
CA ALA A 57 -10.70 -6.66 2.29
C ALA A 57 -9.67 -7.57 1.59
N GLU A 58 -8.60 -6.98 1.07
CA GLU A 58 -7.50 -7.64 0.37
C GLU A 58 -6.28 -7.92 1.27
N ALA A 59 -6.24 -7.31 2.47
CA ALA A 59 -5.16 -7.49 3.42
C ALA A 59 -5.21 -8.89 4.04
N ARG A 60 -4.03 -9.46 4.31
CA ARG A 60 -3.87 -10.81 4.87
C ARG A 60 -3.33 -10.80 6.30
N GLY A 61 -2.92 -9.64 6.80
CA GLY A 61 -2.41 -9.47 8.16
C GLY A 61 -3.53 -9.29 9.19
N ASP A 62 -3.21 -9.61 10.45
CA ASP A 62 -4.14 -9.44 11.58
C ASP A 62 -4.34 -7.95 11.96
N LEU A 63 -3.39 -7.09 11.58
CA LEU A 63 -3.40 -5.66 11.80
C LEU A 63 -3.28 -4.91 10.48
N VAL A 64 -3.95 -3.76 10.38
CA VAL A 64 -3.86 -2.86 9.23
C VAL A 64 -3.34 -1.50 9.71
N ALA A 65 -2.27 -1.03 9.07
CA ALA A 65 -1.74 0.32 9.25
C ALA A 65 -1.94 1.11 7.94
N PHE A 66 -2.45 2.33 8.04
CA PHE A 66 -2.65 3.21 6.88
C PHE A 66 -1.47 4.17 6.76
N CYS A 67 -0.98 4.35 5.52
CA CYS A 67 0.03 5.33 5.14
C CYS A 67 -0.47 5.97 3.85
N ASP A 68 -0.65 7.29 3.85
CA ASP A 68 -1.06 8.00 2.64
C ASP A 68 0.13 8.10 1.67
N ALA A 69 -0.16 8.25 0.37
CA ALA A 69 0.87 8.17 -0.67
C ALA A 69 1.80 9.40 -0.71
N ASP A 70 1.41 10.48 -0.04
CA ASP A 70 2.15 11.72 0.16
C ASP A 70 2.98 11.75 1.45
N ASP A 71 2.98 10.65 2.23
CA ASP A 71 3.71 10.53 3.48
C ASP A 71 5.04 9.78 3.37
N VAL A 72 5.93 10.06 4.34
CA VAL A 72 7.15 9.28 4.58
C VAL A 72 7.17 8.78 6.02
N ALA A 73 6.90 7.49 6.21
CA ALA A 73 7.01 6.85 7.52
C ALA A 73 8.46 6.73 8.02
N ALA A 74 8.68 7.01 9.31
CA ALA A 74 9.96 6.79 10.01
C ALA A 74 10.30 5.29 10.09
N GLU A 75 11.58 4.95 10.26
CA GLU A 75 12.10 3.57 10.12
C GLU A 75 11.54 2.55 11.14
N GLY A 76 11.05 3.00 12.30
CA GLY A 76 10.44 2.16 13.33
C GLY A 76 8.92 2.22 13.39
N TRP A 77 8.26 2.77 12.36
CA TRP A 77 6.83 3.05 12.38
C TRP A 77 5.95 1.79 12.48
N LEU A 78 6.40 0.65 11.95
CA LEU A 78 5.69 -0.63 12.03
C LEU A 78 5.90 -1.41 13.34
N ALA A 79 6.80 -0.96 14.23
CA ALA A 79 7.24 -1.72 15.40
C ALA A 79 6.49 -1.36 16.70
#